data_AF-A0A377Q282-F1
#
_entry.id   AF-A0A377Q282-F1
#
_cell.length_a   1.000
_cell.length_b   1.000
_cell.length_c   1.000
_cell.angle_alpha   90.00
_cell.angle_beta   90.00
_cell.angle_gamma   90.00
#
_symmetry.space_group_name_H-M   'P 1'
#
loop_
_entity.id
_entity.type
_entity.pdbx_description
1 polymer ?
#
loop_
_entity_poly.entity_id
_entity_poly.type
_entity_poly.pdbx_seq_one_letter_code
_entity_poly.pdbx_strand_id
1 'polypeptide(L)'
;MRRKKRASIESKEPPARYQEWINYIFSFSASSFWSLDAESEISTFDATDTELVDLTTYMLENCGREFASYSNEKINSALDFVFNNSYSDIAFNLISDSVPLESRMRLIKSIYCLYCDCFDARCAEVLGHLSETTDNPLNQVCYMLWDVTPIAYLGDRKNKEQLYDAMIDVLEECLSLANPACVESALHGLGHLYGVSKDRIESLIASKLKSKVFIPPSLESYAELAMKGHVQ
;
A
#
# COMPACT_ATOMS: atom_id res chain seq x y z
N MET A 1 -19.13 -17.64 -1.12
CA MET A 1 -18.46 -16.39 -0.68
C MET A 1 -19.08 -15.22 -1.45
N ARG A 2 -19.78 -14.30 -0.76
CA ARG A 2 -20.33 -13.10 -1.40
C ARG A 2 -19.21 -12.06 -1.46
N ARG A 3 -18.65 -11.80 -2.65
CA ARG A 3 -17.90 -10.55 -2.91
C ARG A 3 -18.81 -9.40 -2.49
N LYS A 4 -18.42 -8.62 -1.47
CA LYS A 4 -19.11 -7.35 -1.18
C LYS A 4 -18.98 -6.53 -2.47
N LYS A 5 -20.12 -6.29 -3.12
CA LYS A 5 -20.20 -5.42 -4.29
C LYS A 5 -19.80 -4.04 -3.80
N ARG A 6 -18.65 -3.53 -4.26
CA ARG A 6 -18.20 -2.16 -3.98
C ARG A 6 -19.36 -1.23 -4.32
N ALA A 7 -19.69 -0.30 -3.42
CA ALA A 7 -20.51 0.86 -3.81
C ALA A 7 -19.75 1.50 -4.97
N SER A 8 -20.38 1.67 -6.13
CA SER A 8 -19.74 2.25 -7.30
C SER A 8 -19.18 3.61 -6.90
N ILE A 9 -17.87 3.71 -6.74
CA ILE A 9 -17.22 5.00 -6.70
C ILE A 9 -17.45 5.53 -8.12
N GLU A 10 -18.28 6.57 -8.24
CA GLU A 10 -18.46 7.28 -9.52
C GLU A 10 -17.08 7.53 -10.11
N SER A 11 -16.89 7.18 -11.38
CA SER A 11 -15.64 7.42 -12.08
C SER A 11 -15.42 8.93 -12.09
N LYS A 12 -14.59 9.42 -11.16
CA LYS A 12 -14.09 10.78 -11.20
C LYS A 12 -13.33 10.95 -12.51
N GLU A 13 -13.39 12.14 -13.09
CA GLU A 13 -12.51 12.45 -14.21
C GLU A 13 -11.05 12.36 -13.76
N PRO A 14 -10.13 11.89 -14.62
CA PRO A 14 -8.71 11.85 -14.28
C PRO A 14 -8.20 13.27 -13.99
N PRO A 15 -7.32 13.46 -12.99
CA PRO A 15 -6.68 14.75 -12.76
C PRO A 15 -5.95 15.26 -14.00
N ALA A 16 -5.76 16.58 -14.07
CA ALA A 16 -4.88 17.17 -15.07
C ALA A 16 -3.50 16.49 -15.02
N ARG A 17 -2.90 16.25 -16.19
CA ARG A 17 -1.59 15.58 -16.34
C ARG A 17 -1.53 14.12 -15.86
N TYR A 18 -2.67 13.46 -15.58
CA TYR A 18 -2.67 12.06 -15.16
C TYR A 18 -1.95 11.11 -16.12
N GLN A 19 -2.12 11.30 -17.43
CA GLN A 19 -1.41 10.47 -18.40
C GLN A 19 0.11 10.71 -18.40
N GLU A 20 0.55 11.96 -18.16
CA GLU A 20 1.97 12.29 -18.00
C GLU A 20 2.53 11.58 -16.76
N TRP A 21 1.79 11.60 -15.65
CA TRP A 21 2.15 10.91 -14.41
C TRP A 21 2.28 9.39 -14.60
N ILE A 22 1.29 8.74 -15.22
CA ILE A 22 1.34 7.29 -15.48
C ILE A 22 2.51 6.94 -16.39
N ASN A 23 2.71 7.69 -17.47
CA ASN A 23 3.84 7.47 -18.36
C ASN A 23 5.17 7.65 -17.63
N TYR A 24 5.26 8.65 -16.74
CA TYR A 24 6.42 8.92 -15.92
C TYR A 24 6.75 7.75 -14.99
N ILE A 25 5.85 7.34 -14.09
CA ILE A 25 6.16 6.30 -13.11
C ILE A 25 6.41 4.91 -13.74
N PHE A 26 5.78 4.62 -14.89
CA PHE A 26 6.00 3.36 -15.61
C PHE A 26 7.18 3.38 -16.59
N SER A 27 7.79 4.56 -16.83
CA SER A 27 9.03 4.67 -17.60
C SER A 27 10.21 4.03 -16.86
N PHE A 28 10.17 4.02 -15.53
CA PHE A 28 11.21 3.44 -14.69
C PHE A 28 11.23 1.90 -14.74
N SER A 29 12.39 1.35 -14.44
CA SER A 29 12.62 -0.07 -14.28
C SER A 29 13.54 -0.29 -13.08
N ALA A 30 13.51 -1.46 -12.45
CA ALA A 30 14.43 -1.78 -11.36
C ALA A 30 15.91 -1.54 -11.72
N SER A 31 16.30 -1.76 -12.99
CA SER A 31 17.66 -1.46 -13.48
C SER A 31 17.97 0.04 -13.55
N SER A 32 16.97 0.90 -13.65
CA SER A 32 17.13 2.36 -13.73
C SER A 32 17.64 2.98 -12.42
N PHE A 33 17.53 2.29 -11.28
CA PHE A 33 17.93 2.82 -9.97
C PHE A 33 19.35 2.46 -9.56
N TRP A 34 19.90 1.39 -10.10
CA TRP A 34 21.22 0.86 -9.72
C TRP A 34 22.30 1.08 -10.80
N SER A 35 21.98 1.80 -11.88
CA SER A 35 22.98 2.22 -12.86
C SER A 35 23.74 3.44 -12.35
N LEU A 36 25.08 3.41 -12.46
CA LEU A 36 25.99 4.49 -12.05
C LEU A 36 25.69 5.84 -12.74
N ASP A 37 24.96 5.83 -13.86
CA ASP A 37 24.55 7.02 -14.63
C ASP A 37 23.11 7.50 -14.30
N ALA A 38 22.38 6.79 -13.42
CA ALA A 38 20.96 7.02 -13.12
C ALA A 38 20.67 8.42 -12.55
N GLU A 39 21.54 8.93 -11.67
CA GLU A 39 21.35 10.24 -11.02
C GLU A 39 21.28 11.38 -12.03
N SER A 40 21.82 11.20 -13.24
CA SER A 40 21.80 12.21 -14.30
C SER A 40 20.60 12.13 -15.26
N GLU A 41 19.83 11.03 -15.24
CA GLU A 41 18.74 10.76 -16.21
C GLU A 41 17.33 10.70 -15.59
N ILE A 42 17.19 10.60 -14.26
CA ILE A 42 15.87 10.65 -13.61
C ILE A 42 15.39 12.11 -13.59
N SER A 43 14.63 12.50 -14.63
CA SER A 43 13.96 13.81 -14.62
C SER A 43 12.94 13.85 -13.49
N THR A 44 12.96 14.87 -12.63
CA THR A 44 11.93 15.01 -11.60
C THR A 44 10.57 15.35 -12.23
N PHE A 45 9.50 14.74 -11.73
CA PHE A 45 8.14 15.15 -12.09
C PHE A 45 7.78 16.42 -11.32
N ASP A 46 7.90 17.57 -11.99
CA ASP A 46 7.58 18.87 -11.41
C ASP A 46 6.06 18.99 -11.17
N ALA A 47 5.67 18.79 -9.91
CA ALA A 47 4.30 18.82 -9.42
C ALA A 47 4.28 19.26 -7.95
N THR A 48 3.18 19.89 -7.55
CA THR A 48 2.97 20.23 -6.14
C THR A 48 2.63 18.99 -5.32
N ASP A 49 2.85 19.02 -3.99
CA ASP A 49 2.43 17.93 -3.09
C ASP A 49 0.95 17.57 -3.26
N THR A 50 0.09 18.57 -3.45
CA THR A 50 -1.36 18.36 -3.65
C THR A 50 -1.64 17.64 -4.98
N GLU A 51 -0.96 18.05 -6.06
CA GLU A 51 -1.07 17.40 -7.36
C GLU A 51 -0.59 15.94 -7.31
N LEU A 52 0.54 15.67 -6.65
CA LEU A 52 1.05 14.30 -6.47
C LEU A 52 0.07 13.42 -5.67
N VAL A 53 -0.55 13.97 -4.61
CA VAL A 53 -1.58 13.27 -3.85
C VAL A 53 -2.80 12.97 -4.72
N ASP A 54 -3.29 13.92 -5.52
CA ASP A 54 -4.45 13.70 -6.38
C ASP A 54 -4.17 12.67 -7.50
N LEU A 55 -3.01 12.76 -8.14
CA LEU A 55 -2.55 11.82 -9.18
C LEU A 55 -2.40 10.40 -8.62
N THR A 56 -1.74 10.26 -7.47
CA THR A 56 -1.51 8.96 -6.82
C THR A 56 -2.82 8.37 -6.30
N THR A 57 -3.68 9.19 -5.69
CA THR A 57 -5.00 8.75 -5.22
C THR A 57 -5.84 8.22 -6.39
N TYR A 58 -5.88 8.96 -7.51
CA TYR A 58 -6.63 8.51 -8.69
C TYR A 58 -6.05 7.22 -9.27
N MET A 59 -4.71 7.10 -9.33
CA MET A 59 -4.03 5.87 -9.74
C MET A 59 -4.45 4.67 -8.88
N LEU A 60 -4.43 4.80 -7.55
CA LEU A 60 -4.80 3.71 -6.64
C LEU A 60 -6.29 3.37 -6.74
N GLU A 61 -7.18 4.37 -6.79
CA GLU A 61 -8.62 4.16 -6.91
C GLU A 61 -9.03 3.41 -8.19
N ASN A 62 -8.22 3.51 -9.25
CA ASN A 62 -8.47 2.93 -10.57
C ASN A 62 -7.46 1.83 -10.95
N CYS A 63 -6.60 1.38 -10.02
CA CYS A 63 -5.44 0.55 -10.36
C CYS A 63 -5.81 -0.76 -11.06
N GLY A 64 -6.96 -1.37 -10.77
CA GLY A 64 -7.42 -2.57 -11.47
C GLY A 64 -7.61 -2.37 -12.99
N ARG A 65 -8.00 -1.16 -13.42
CA ARG A 65 -8.09 -0.78 -14.85
C ARG A 65 -6.73 -0.33 -15.37
N GLU A 66 -6.10 0.61 -14.66
CA GLU A 66 -4.87 1.28 -15.14
C GLU A 66 -3.70 0.30 -15.23
N PHE A 67 -3.63 -0.69 -14.33
CA PHE A 67 -2.55 -1.67 -14.30
C PHE A 67 -2.82 -2.90 -15.16
N ALA A 68 -3.99 -2.99 -15.83
CA ALA A 68 -4.41 -4.17 -16.57
C ALA A 68 -3.47 -4.50 -17.75
N SER A 69 -2.88 -3.49 -18.39
CA SER A 69 -1.96 -3.65 -19.52
C SER A 69 -0.49 -3.81 -19.11
N TYR A 70 -0.15 -3.66 -17.84
CA TYR A 70 1.22 -3.70 -17.36
C TYR A 70 1.57 -5.06 -16.74
N SER A 71 2.80 -5.52 -16.94
CA SER A 71 3.30 -6.74 -16.30
C SER A 71 3.50 -6.53 -14.79
N ASN A 72 3.59 -7.62 -14.04
CA ASN A 72 3.82 -7.58 -12.60
C ASN A 72 5.14 -6.86 -12.25
N GLU A 73 6.18 -7.02 -13.05
CA GLU A 73 7.50 -6.40 -12.88
C GLU A 73 7.42 -4.88 -13.04
N LYS A 74 6.65 -4.43 -14.03
CA LYS A 74 6.45 -3.00 -14.30
C LYS A 74 5.65 -2.33 -13.21
N ILE A 75 4.63 -3.00 -12.70
CA ILE A 75 3.84 -2.49 -11.57
C ILE A 75 4.66 -2.49 -10.29
N ASN A 76 5.43 -3.54 -10.01
CA ASN A 76 6.33 -3.56 -8.86
C ASN A 76 7.28 -2.36 -8.91
N SER A 77 7.94 -2.14 -10.05
CA SER A 77 8.87 -1.02 -10.22
C SER A 77 8.19 0.35 -10.01
N ALA A 78 6.97 0.54 -10.53
CA ALA A 78 6.21 1.77 -10.35
C ALA A 78 5.78 1.99 -8.89
N LEU A 79 5.35 0.93 -8.20
CA LEU A 79 4.95 0.99 -6.79
C LEU A 79 6.16 1.24 -5.88
N ASP A 80 7.29 0.58 -6.11
CA ASP A 80 8.55 0.85 -5.42
C ASP A 80 8.93 2.32 -5.62
N PHE A 81 8.90 2.82 -6.85
CA PHE A 81 9.23 4.22 -7.11
C PHE A 81 8.32 5.20 -6.36
N VAL A 82 7.01 4.93 -6.26
CA VAL A 82 6.07 5.84 -5.60
C VAL A 82 6.11 5.72 -4.07
N PHE A 83 6.22 4.51 -3.51
CA PHE A 83 6.01 4.26 -2.09
C PHE A 83 7.27 3.99 -1.28
N ASN A 84 8.35 3.53 -1.91
CA ASN A 84 9.56 3.12 -1.22
C ASN A 84 10.60 4.25 -1.23
N ASN A 85 10.94 4.75 -0.04
CA ASN A 85 11.84 5.89 0.14
C ASN A 85 13.29 5.63 -0.32
N SER A 86 13.65 4.38 -0.61
CA SER A 86 14.96 4.05 -1.18
C SER A 86 15.03 4.35 -2.67
N TYR A 87 13.89 4.57 -3.34
CA TYR A 87 13.80 4.79 -4.78
C TYR A 87 13.37 6.21 -5.17
N SER A 88 12.57 6.89 -4.34
CA SER A 88 12.26 8.32 -4.53
C SER A 88 11.72 8.99 -3.27
N ASP A 89 11.63 10.32 -3.31
CA ASP A 89 11.02 11.12 -2.24
C ASP A 89 9.49 11.27 -2.37
N ILE A 90 8.85 10.71 -3.41
CA ILE A 90 7.42 10.91 -3.69
C ILE A 90 6.56 10.58 -2.46
N ALA A 91 6.85 9.49 -1.77
CA ALA A 91 6.09 9.08 -0.60
C ALA A 91 6.11 10.11 0.55
N PHE A 92 7.15 10.95 0.65
CA PHE A 92 7.18 12.05 1.62
C PHE A 92 6.23 13.19 1.23
N ASN A 93 6.11 13.50 -0.07
CA ASN A 93 5.15 14.49 -0.57
C ASN A 93 3.70 14.06 -0.27
N LEU A 94 3.42 12.75 -0.37
CA LEU A 94 2.09 12.16 -0.15
C LEU A 94 1.53 12.38 1.27
N ILE A 95 2.39 12.61 2.26
CA ILE A 95 2.03 12.88 3.66
C ILE A 95 2.43 14.28 4.13
N SER A 96 2.68 15.19 3.20
CA SER A 96 3.08 16.56 3.50
C SER A 96 1.98 17.33 4.23
N ASP A 97 2.35 18.13 5.24
CA ASP A 97 1.43 19.00 5.99
C ASP A 97 0.92 20.20 5.15
N SER A 98 1.47 20.38 3.95
CA SER A 98 0.97 21.34 2.95
C SER A 98 -0.34 20.87 2.31
N VAL A 99 -0.64 19.56 2.35
CA VAL A 99 -1.82 18.95 1.72
C VAL A 99 -3.00 18.90 2.69
N PRO A 100 -4.21 19.28 2.27
CA PRO A 100 -5.41 19.18 3.11
C PRO A 100 -5.61 17.77 3.69
N LEU A 101 -6.07 17.71 4.94
CA LEU A 101 -6.30 16.43 5.65
C LEU A 101 -7.19 15.47 4.85
N GLU A 102 -8.28 15.98 4.28
CA GLU A 102 -9.22 15.15 3.50
C GLU A 102 -8.56 14.47 2.29
N SER A 103 -7.65 15.16 1.61
CA SER A 103 -6.90 14.59 0.48
C SER A 103 -5.94 13.51 0.95
N ARG A 104 -5.22 13.74 2.06
CA ARG A 104 -4.32 12.73 2.67
C ARG A 104 -5.09 11.51 3.16
N MET A 105 -6.26 11.71 3.78
CA MET A 105 -7.13 10.61 4.21
C MET A 105 -7.69 9.82 3.03
N ARG A 106 -8.09 10.49 1.94
CA ARG A 106 -8.55 9.83 0.72
C ARG A 106 -7.43 8.99 0.10
N LEU A 107 -6.20 9.50 0.06
CA LEU A 107 -5.04 8.75 -0.40
C LEU A 107 -4.84 7.47 0.42
N ILE A 108 -4.80 7.58 1.77
CA ILE A 108 -4.64 6.41 2.64
C ILE A 108 -5.76 5.39 2.37
N LYS A 109 -7.02 5.83 2.31
CA LYS A 109 -8.16 4.95 2.00
C LYS A 109 -8.04 4.30 0.62
N SER A 110 -7.46 4.99 -0.36
CA SER A 110 -7.25 4.43 -1.70
C SER A 110 -6.21 3.31 -1.74
N ILE A 111 -5.35 3.18 -0.73
CA ILE A 111 -4.43 2.02 -0.61
C ILE A 111 -5.23 0.71 -0.56
N TYR A 112 -6.42 0.68 0.04
CA TYR A 112 -7.30 -0.50 0.00
C TYR A 112 -7.63 -0.93 -1.44
N CYS A 113 -7.77 0.01 -2.37
CA CYS A 113 -8.03 -0.30 -3.78
C CYS A 113 -6.81 -1.01 -4.42
N LEU A 114 -5.58 -0.63 -4.07
CA LEU A 114 -4.38 -1.36 -4.49
C LEU A 114 -4.39 -2.81 -4.00
N TYR A 115 -4.77 -3.04 -2.74
CA TYR A 115 -4.91 -4.39 -2.22
C TYR A 115 -6.01 -5.17 -2.95
N CYS A 116 -7.22 -4.64 -3.03
CA CYS A 116 -8.37 -5.37 -3.55
C CYS A 116 -8.34 -5.55 -5.07
N ASP A 117 -7.96 -4.52 -5.83
CA ASP A 117 -8.06 -4.51 -7.29
C ASP A 117 -6.74 -4.91 -7.98
N CYS A 118 -5.62 -4.96 -7.26
CA CYS A 118 -4.32 -5.39 -7.79
C CYS A 118 -3.74 -6.59 -7.02
N PHE A 119 -3.39 -6.46 -5.74
CA PHE A 119 -2.67 -7.53 -5.03
C PHE A 119 -3.51 -8.80 -4.84
N ASP A 120 -4.77 -8.68 -4.42
CA ASP A 120 -5.67 -9.82 -4.19
C ASP A 120 -5.84 -10.67 -5.46
N ALA A 121 -5.88 -10.00 -6.61
CA ALA A 121 -6.06 -10.65 -7.92
C ALA A 121 -4.75 -11.19 -8.53
N ARG A 122 -3.58 -10.62 -8.18
CA ARG A 122 -2.33 -10.85 -8.93
C ARG A 122 -1.20 -11.45 -8.13
N CYS A 123 -1.17 -11.31 -6.80
CA CYS A 123 -0.13 -11.94 -5.97
C CYS A 123 -0.29 -13.46 -5.96
N ALA A 124 0.82 -14.18 -5.89
CA ALA A 124 0.78 -15.60 -5.60
C ALA A 124 0.33 -15.83 -4.14
N GLU A 125 -0.36 -16.93 -3.87
CA GLU A 125 -0.80 -17.32 -2.53
C GLU A 125 0.35 -17.93 -1.71
N VAL A 126 1.44 -17.18 -1.56
CA VAL A 126 2.63 -17.55 -0.78
C VAL A 126 2.87 -16.55 0.34
N LEU A 127 3.52 -16.99 1.41
CA LEU A 127 3.73 -16.22 2.63
C LEU A 127 5.21 -15.85 2.82
N GLY A 128 5.49 -14.55 2.87
CA GLY A 128 6.83 -13.99 3.06
C GLY A 128 7.45 -14.37 4.40
N HIS A 129 6.67 -14.35 5.49
CA HIS A 129 7.16 -14.67 6.83
C HIS A 129 7.62 -16.13 7.00
N LEU A 130 7.14 -17.03 6.13
CA LEU A 130 7.59 -18.42 6.07
C LEU A 130 8.76 -18.63 5.11
N SER A 131 9.28 -17.56 4.50
CA SER A 131 10.30 -17.62 3.46
C SER A 131 9.88 -18.49 2.26
N GLU A 132 8.59 -18.53 1.96
CA GLU A 132 8.09 -19.17 0.75
C GLU A 132 8.53 -18.34 -0.46
N THR A 133 8.90 -19.03 -1.55
CA THR A 133 9.47 -18.38 -2.73
C THR A 133 8.44 -18.31 -3.85
N THR A 134 8.50 -17.23 -4.61
CA THR A 134 7.68 -17.02 -5.81
C THR A 134 8.46 -16.16 -6.79
N ASP A 135 8.28 -16.42 -8.08
CA ASP A 135 8.82 -15.57 -9.14
C ASP A 135 7.95 -14.34 -9.40
N ASN A 136 6.85 -14.17 -8.65
CA ASN A 136 5.93 -13.05 -8.81
C ASN A 136 6.44 -11.82 -8.02
N PRO A 137 6.92 -10.76 -8.70
CA PRO A 137 7.53 -9.62 -8.04
C PRO A 137 6.54 -8.83 -7.16
N LEU A 138 5.24 -8.90 -7.45
CA LEU A 138 4.23 -8.18 -6.67
C LEU A 138 4.11 -8.66 -5.22
N ASN A 139 4.49 -9.91 -4.93
CA ASN A 139 4.47 -10.42 -3.57
C ASN A 139 5.44 -9.64 -2.66
N GLN A 140 6.58 -9.19 -3.19
CA GLN A 140 7.57 -8.46 -2.40
C GLN A 140 7.06 -7.08 -1.98
N VAL A 141 6.59 -6.26 -2.94
CA VAL A 141 6.05 -4.93 -2.61
C VAL A 141 4.77 -5.03 -1.79
N CYS A 142 3.95 -6.06 -2.01
CA CYS A 142 2.79 -6.31 -1.16
C CYS A 142 3.21 -6.54 0.29
N TYR A 143 4.18 -7.43 0.54
CA TYR A 143 4.67 -7.73 1.89
C TYR A 143 5.33 -6.51 2.56
N MET A 144 6.26 -5.87 1.86
CA MET A 144 7.14 -4.81 2.40
C MET A 144 6.53 -3.41 2.42
N LEU A 145 5.32 -3.21 1.89
CA LEU A 145 4.75 -1.87 1.67
C LEU A 145 4.89 -0.98 2.91
N TRP A 146 4.58 -1.54 4.09
CA TRP A 146 4.55 -0.81 5.35
C TRP A 146 5.92 -0.60 5.99
N ASP A 147 6.93 -1.42 5.64
CA ASP A 147 8.31 -1.26 6.08
C ASP A 147 9.01 -0.12 5.35
N VAL A 148 8.78 -0.04 4.04
CA VAL A 148 9.54 0.85 3.17
C VAL A 148 8.89 2.21 2.97
N THR A 149 7.60 2.31 3.28
CA THR A 149 6.86 3.54 3.03
C THR A 149 6.93 4.53 4.19
N PRO A 150 7.36 5.79 3.94
CA PRO A 150 7.21 6.88 4.90
C PRO A 150 5.79 7.11 5.39
N ILE A 151 4.77 6.65 4.64
CA ILE A 151 3.36 6.81 5.00
C ILE A 151 3.07 6.22 6.39
N ALA A 152 3.72 5.12 6.78
CA ALA A 152 3.56 4.49 8.09
C ALA A 152 4.23 5.26 9.25
N TYR A 153 5.06 6.26 8.95
CA TYR A 153 5.93 6.95 9.91
C TYR A 153 5.68 8.46 9.91
N LEU A 154 4.62 8.88 10.60
CA LEU A 154 4.15 10.27 10.57
C LEU A 154 4.89 11.21 11.54
N GLY A 155 5.66 10.71 12.49
CA GLY A 155 6.41 11.55 13.45
C GLY A 155 5.52 12.56 14.18
N ASP A 156 5.81 13.85 14.03
CA ASP A 156 5.05 14.97 14.62
C ASP A 156 4.18 15.74 13.61
N ARG A 157 3.85 15.12 12.48
CA ARG A 157 2.98 15.72 11.45
C ARG A 157 1.58 16.04 11.98
N LYS A 158 0.93 17.03 11.34
CA LYS A 158 -0.44 17.42 11.66
C LYS A 158 -1.41 16.29 11.38
N ASN A 159 -2.38 16.12 12.29
CA ASN A 159 -3.46 15.15 12.20
C ASN A 159 -3.00 13.68 12.16
N LYS A 160 -1.82 13.37 12.74
CA LYS A 160 -1.25 12.02 12.73
C LYS A 160 -2.20 10.96 13.29
N GLU A 161 -2.96 11.28 14.34
CA GLU A 161 -3.94 10.36 14.93
C GLU A 161 -5.02 9.96 13.92
N GLN A 162 -5.64 10.93 13.24
CA GLN A 162 -6.66 10.65 12.22
C GLN A 162 -6.11 9.85 11.03
N LEU A 163 -4.85 10.11 10.64
CA LEU A 163 -4.21 9.39 9.54
C LEU A 163 -3.87 7.97 9.94
N TYR A 164 -3.33 7.75 11.15
CA TYR A 164 -3.10 6.41 11.69
C TYR A 164 -4.39 5.62 11.84
N ASP A 165 -5.47 6.27 12.30
CA ASP A 165 -6.77 5.62 12.40
C ASP A 165 -7.27 5.15 11.03
N ALA A 166 -7.10 5.96 9.99
CA ALA A 166 -7.45 5.61 8.62
C ALA A 166 -6.57 4.47 8.06
N MET A 167 -5.28 4.39 8.42
CA MET A 167 -4.42 3.28 8.03
C MET A 167 -4.87 1.98 8.68
N ILE A 168 -5.19 2.00 9.98
CA ILE A 168 -5.70 0.83 10.69
C ILE A 168 -7.03 0.36 10.09
N ASP A 169 -7.94 1.28 9.71
CA ASP A 169 -9.19 0.93 9.01
C ASP A 169 -8.91 0.19 7.70
N VAL A 170 -8.00 0.71 6.86
CA VAL A 170 -7.60 0.08 5.59
C VAL A 170 -7.05 -1.32 5.81
N LEU A 171 -6.14 -1.47 6.78
CA LEU A 171 -5.54 -2.76 7.11
C LEU A 171 -6.59 -3.75 7.63
N GLU A 172 -7.55 -3.30 8.43
CA GLU A 172 -8.67 -4.14 8.87
C GLU A 172 -9.49 -4.68 7.69
N GLU A 173 -9.77 -3.82 6.71
CA GLU A 173 -10.49 -4.22 5.50
C GLU A 173 -9.68 -5.25 4.69
N CYS A 174 -8.36 -5.07 4.60
CA CYS A 174 -7.47 -6.01 3.91
C CYS A 174 -7.44 -7.42 4.55
N LEU A 175 -7.69 -7.56 5.87
CA LEU A 175 -7.83 -8.87 6.53
C LEU A 175 -9.02 -9.70 6.02
N SER A 176 -9.92 -9.10 5.23
CA SER A 176 -11.08 -9.79 4.64
C SER A 176 -10.86 -10.21 3.17
N LEU A 177 -9.66 -9.97 2.62
CA LEU A 177 -9.32 -10.35 1.26
C LEU A 177 -9.07 -11.86 1.13
N ALA A 178 -9.17 -12.37 -0.10
CA ALA A 178 -9.10 -13.81 -0.35
C ALA A 178 -7.65 -14.31 -0.39
N ASN A 179 -6.74 -13.49 -0.90
CA ASN A 179 -5.35 -13.83 -1.08
C ASN A 179 -4.57 -13.75 0.25
N PRO A 180 -3.97 -14.85 0.73
CA PRO A 180 -3.26 -14.87 2.00
C PRO A 180 -2.07 -13.90 2.03
N ALA A 181 -1.43 -13.58 0.91
CA ALA A 181 -0.35 -12.57 0.87
C ALA A 181 -0.85 -11.17 1.25
N CYS A 182 -2.10 -10.82 0.88
CA CYS A 182 -2.73 -9.57 1.28
C CYS A 182 -3.07 -9.54 2.77
N VAL A 183 -3.57 -10.66 3.30
CA VAL A 183 -3.87 -10.80 4.73
C VAL A 183 -2.58 -10.73 5.57
N GLU A 184 -1.52 -11.39 5.12
CA GLU A 184 -0.18 -11.32 5.72
C GLU A 184 0.34 -9.89 5.76
N SER A 185 0.35 -9.20 4.62
CA SER A 185 0.78 -7.81 4.53
C SER A 185 -0.05 -6.88 5.43
N ALA A 186 -1.36 -7.14 5.56
CA ALA A 186 -2.21 -6.38 6.48
C ALA A 186 -1.86 -6.62 7.95
N LEU A 187 -1.59 -7.87 8.34
CA LEU A 187 -1.07 -8.19 9.68
C LEU A 187 0.29 -7.54 9.93
N HIS A 188 1.17 -7.56 8.92
CA HIS A 188 2.49 -6.95 8.97
C HIS A 188 2.38 -5.44 9.25
N GLY A 189 1.57 -4.73 8.46
CA GLY A 189 1.29 -3.30 8.66
C GLY A 189 0.67 -2.98 10.03
N LEU A 190 -0.28 -3.80 10.51
CA LEU A 190 -0.84 -3.64 11.86
C LEU A 190 0.24 -3.81 12.95
N GLY A 191 1.18 -4.74 12.76
CA GLY A 191 2.32 -4.92 13.65
C GLY A 191 3.20 -3.67 13.73
N HIS A 192 3.54 -3.06 12.58
CA HIS A 192 4.29 -1.79 12.55
C HIS A 192 3.56 -0.65 13.27
N LEU A 193 2.23 -0.60 13.16
CA LEU A 193 1.39 0.41 13.80
C LEU A 193 1.11 0.13 15.29
N TYR A 194 1.56 -0.99 15.85
CA TYR A 194 1.29 -1.38 17.23
C TYR A 194 1.69 -0.28 18.24
N GLY A 195 2.83 0.36 18.05
CA GLY A 195 3.31 1.44 18.92
C GLY A 195 2.37 2.65 18.99
N VAL A 196 1.54 2.85 17.97
CA VAL A 196 0.61 3.98 17.85
C VAL A 196 -0.72 3.71 18.57
N SER A 197 -1.29 2.51 18.42
CA SER A 197 -2.64 2.20 18.91
C SER A 197 -2.76 0.76 19.43
N LYS A 198 -2.00 0.44 20.48
CA LYS A 198 -1.88 -0.91 21.07
C LYS A 198 -3.23 -1.56 21.33
N ASP A 199 -4.07 -0.96 22.17
CA ASP A 199 -5.36 -1.52 22.58
C ASP A 199 -6.29 -1.80 21.40
N ARG A 200 -6.27 -0.90 20.40
CA ARG A 200 -7.08 -1.03 19.19
C ARG A 200 -6.61 -2.21 18.34
N ILE A 201 -5.30 -2.31 18.09
CA ILE A 201 -4.70 -3.36 17.26
C ILE A 201 -4.86 -4.73 17.94
N GLU A 202 -4.63 -4.81 19.25
CA GLU A 202 -4.85 -6.02 20.04
C GLU A 202 -6.31 -6.49 19.94
N SER A 203 -7.25 -5.59 20.21
CA SER A 203 -8.68 -5.91 20.17
C SER A 203 -9.14 -6.33 18.77
N LEU A 204 -8.66 -5.64 17.74
CA LEU A 204 -8.97 -5.91 16.34
C LEU A 204 -8.48 -7.30 15.96
N ILE A 205 -7.19 -7.60 16.11
CA ILE A 205 -6.61 -8.89 15.70
C ILE A 205 -7.21 -10.04 16.53
N ALA A 206 -7.37 -9.87 17.85
CA ALA A 206 -8.01 -10.87 18.70
C ALA A 206 -9.46 -11.16 18.27
N SER A 207 -10.21 -10.15 17.82
CA SER A 207 -11.56 -10.34 17.30
C SER A 207 -11.58 -11.15 16.00
N LYS A 208 -10.63 -10.89 15.09
CA LYS A 208 -10.51 -11.61 13.81
C LYS A 208 -10.05 -13.05 14.00
N LEU A 209 -9.12 -13.32 14.91
CA LEU A 209 -8.68 -14.68 15.26
C LEU A 209 -9.83 -15.54 15.82
N LYS A 210 -10.74 -14.96 16.61
CA LYS A 210 -11.94 -15.68 17.07
C LYS A 210 -12.90 -16.01 15.93
N SER A 211 -12.92 -15.18 14.89
CA SER A 211 -13.71 -15.40 13.69
C SER A 211 -12.85 -16.07 12.62
N LYS A 212 -12.64 -17.40 12.74
CA LYS A 212 -11.85 -18.28 11.82
C LYS A 212 -12.11 -18.15 10.31
N VAL A 213 -13.06 -17.32 9.92
CA VAL A 213 -13.39 -16.96 8.54
C VAL A 213 -12.37 -15.98 7.93
N PHE A 214 -11.64 -15.19 8.74
CA PHE A 214 -10.83 -14.08 8.23
C PHE A 214 -9.32 -14.33 8.20
N ILE A 215 -8.76 -15.06 9.18
CA ILE A 215 -7.32 -15.34 9.21
C ILE A 215 -7.09 -16.81 8.79
N PRO A 216 -6.37 -17.06 7.68
CA PRO A 216 -5.97 -18.41 7.30
C PRO A 216 -5.18 -19.11 8.42
N PRO A 217 -5.31 -20.44 8.61
CA PRO A 217 -4.57 -21.16 9.65
C PRO A 217 -3.05 -20.96 9.59
N SER A 218 -2.50 -20.82 8.38
CA SER A 218 -1.07 -20.54 8.16
C SER A 218 -0.61 -19.17 8.69
N LEU A 219 -1.53 -18.26 8.99
CA LEU A 219 -1.26 -16.92 9.51
C LEU A 219 -1.65 -16.74 10.98
N GLU A 220 -2.18 -17.76 11.66
CA GLU A 220 -2.59 -17.64 13.08
C GLU A 220 -1.42 -17.22 13.99
N SER A 221 -0.28 -17.92 13.89
CA SER A 221 0.91 -17.57 14.69
C SER A 221 1.46 -16.20 14.31
N TYR A 222 1.42 -15.84 13.03
CA TYR A 222 1.87 -14.52 12.58
C TYR A 222 0.97 -13.40 13.11
N ALA A 223 -0.35 -13.60 13.10
CA ALA A 223 -1.30 -12.66 13.68
C ALA A 223 -1.08 -12.48 15.19
N GLU A 224 -0.79 -13.55 15.94
CA GLU A 224 -0.46 -13.45 17.37
C GLU A 224 0.82 -12.64 17.65
N LEU A 225 1.78 -12.67 16.73
CA LEU A 225 3.01 -11.87 16.80
C LEU A 225 2.74 -10.41 16.42
N ALA A 226 2.03 -10.17 15.31
CA ALA A 226 1.61 -8.84 14.87
C ALA A 226 0.78 -8.11 15.94
N MET A 227 -0.08 -8.84 16.67
CA MET A 227 -0.85 -8.33 17.80
C MET A 227 0.01 -7.75 18.93
N LYS A 228 1.29 -8.13 19.00
CA LYS A 228 2.26 -7.65 20.00
C LYS A 228 3.29 -6.69 19.38
N GLY A 229 3.10 -6.28 18.13
CA GLY A 229 4.05 -5.48 17.37
C GLY A 229 5.32 -6.23 16.97
N HIS A 230 5.28 -7.57 16.91
CA HIS A 230 6.41 -8.39 16.51
C HIS A 230 6.24 -8.85 15.06
N VAL A 231 6.74 -8.05 14.13
CA VAL A 231 6.76 -8.37 12.69
C VAL A 231 8.19 -8.24 12.17
N GLN A 232 8.53 -9.03 11.16
CA GLN A 232 9.86 -9.10 10.54
C GLN A 232 9.73 -9.14 9.04
#